data_AF-A0A0F9B747-F1
#
_entry.id   AF-A0A0F9B747-F1
#
_cell.length_a   1.000
_cell.length_b   1.000
_cell.length_c   1.000
_cell.angle_alpha   90.00
_cell.angle_beta   90.00
_cell.angle_gamma   90.00
#
_symmetry.space_group_name_H-M   'P 1'
#
loop_
_entity.id
_entity.type
_entity.pdbx_description
1 polymer ?
#
loop_
_entity_poly.entity_id
_entity_poly.type
_entity_poly.pdbx_seq_one_letter_code
_entity_poly.pdbx_strand_id
1 'polypeptide(L)'
;MAIATFQLDPNAQSYTDDQIVGKVNTASANITRASSVDAAARPIASGEVGATELAAGAVGNTELASTAAKDNLDALADTSRGYIKTDATTGEFPVISLQREADGKLGIDYDNVAI
;
A
#
# COMPACT_ATOMS: atom_id res chain seq x y z
N MET A 1 -59.55 0.29 -32.67
CA MET A 1 -58.74 0.41 -31.44
C MET A 1 -59.15 -0.71 -30.51
N ALA A 2 -58.30 -1.72 -30.31
CA ALA A 2 -58.55 -2.74 -29.29
C ALA A 2 -57.97 -2.23 -27.97
N ILE A 3 -58.76 -2.21 -26.91
CA ILE A 3 -58.25 -1.99 -25.56
C ILE A 3 -57.50 -3.27 -25.19
N ALA A 4 -56.18 -3.20 -25.10
CA ALA A 4 -55.38 -4.26 -24.52
C ALA A 4 -55.72 -4.29 -23.02
N THR A 5 -56.38 -5.35 -22.56
CA THR A 5 -56.69 -5.52 -21.14
C THR A 5 -55.48 -6.10 -20.44
N PHE A 6 -54.94 -5.34 -19.49
CA PHE A 6 -53.92 -5.81 -18.56
C PHE A 6 -54.61 -6.25 -17.27
N GLN A 7 -54.53 -7.54 -16.97
CA GLN A 7 -55.02 -8.08 -15.72
C GLN A 7 -53.82 -8.33 -14.81
N LEU A 8 -53.72 -7.54 -13.74
CA LEU A 8 -52.86 -7.89 -12.60
C LEU A 8 -53.36 -9.21 -12.01
N ASP A 9 -52.45 -10.02 -11.45
CA ASP A 9 -52.76 -11.35 -10.93
C ASP A 9 -54.09 -11.37 -10.14
N PRO A 10 -55.14 -12.05 -10.64
CA PRO A 10 -56.44 -12.06 -9.98
C PRO A 10 -56.43 -12.74 -8.62
N ASN A 11 -55.36 -13.48 -8.29
CA ASN A 11 -55.20 -14.16 -7.02
C ASN A 11 -54.29 -13.38 -6.06
N ALA A 12 -53.92 -12.14 -6.38
CA ALA A 12 -53.12 -11.32 -5.50
C ALA A 12 -53.83 -11.10 -4.16
N GLN A 13 -53.21 -11.57 -3.09
CA GLN A 13 -53.71 -11.32 -1.73
C GLN A 13 -53.48 -9.85 -1.35
N SER A 14 -54.50 -9.23 -0.75
CA SER A 14 -54.36 -7.91 -0.14
C SER A 14 -53.64 -8.03 1.20
N TYR A 15 -52.63 -7.19 1.42
CA TYR A 15 -51.89 -7.10 2.68
C TYR A 15 -51.98 -5.67 3.24
N THR A 16 -52.01 -5.55 4.56
CA THR A 16 -51.79 -4.26 5.24
C THR A 16 -50.31 -3.89 5.17
N ASP A 17 -50.00 -2.61 5.40
CA ASP A 17 -48.62 -2.10 5.42
C ASP A 17 -47.74 -2.90 6.40
N ASP A 18 -48.24 -3.19 7.61
CA ASP A 18 -47.53 -3.99 8.61
C ASP A 18 -47.29 -5.44 8.17
N GLN A 19 -48.24 -6.05 7.45
CA GLN A 19 -48.08 -7.40 6.90
C GLN A 19 -47.02 -7.44 5.80
N ILE A 20 -46.93 -6.39 4.98
CA ILE A 20 -45.90 -6.25 3.96
C ILE A 20 -44.53 -6.11 4.63
N VAL A 21 -44.41 -5.23 5.63
CA VAL A 21 -43.16 -5.03 6.39
C VAL A 21 -42.72 -6.33 7.07
N GLY A 22 -43.64 -7.05 7.71
CA GLY A 22 -43.37 -8.35 8.32
C GLY A 22 -42.85 -9.39 7.31
N LYS A 23 -43.48 -9.48 6.13
CA LYS A 23 -43.04 -10.37 5.05
C LYS A 23 -41.67 -10.00 4.49
N VAL A 24 -41.39 -8.71 4.33
CA VAL A 24 -40.08 -8.22 3.86
C VAL A 24 -38.98 -8.60 4.86
N ASN A 25 -39.22 -8.37 6.15
CA ASN A 25 -38.24 -8.63 7.21
C ASN A 25 -38.00 -10.13 7.47
N THR A 26 -38.93 -11.01 7.07
CA THR A 26 -38.85 -12.46 7.27
C THR A 26 -38.50 -13.23 6.00
N ALA A 27 -38.31 -12.54 4.88
CA ALA A 27 -37.95 -13.17 3.62
C ALA A 27 -36.54 -13.75 3.69
N SER A 28 -36.42 -15.05 3.38
CA SER A 28 -35.14 -15.76 3.27
C SER A 28 -34.43 -15.50 1.95
N ALA A 29 -35.17 -15.12 0.90
CA ALA A 29 -34.62 -14.60 -0.33
C ALA A 29 -34.23 -13.14 -0.14
N ASN A 30 -33.03 -12.77 -0.59
CA ASN A 30 -32.48 -11.45 -0.40
C ASN A 30 -33.31 -10.40 -1.17
N ILE A 31 -34.20 -9.65 -0.50
CA ILE A 31 -34.96 -8.52 -1.07
C ILE A 31 -34.12 -7.22 -1.04
N THR A 32 -32.82 -7.33 -0.77
CA THR A 32 -31.96 -6.15 -0.71
C THR A 32 -31.53 -5.74 -2.11
N ARG A 33 -31.49 -4.43 -2.35
CA ARG A 33 -30.89 -3.83 -3.56
C ARG A 33 -29.46 -4.32 -3.85
N ALA A 34 -28.79 -4.92 -2.87
CA ALA A 34 -27.42 -5.41 -2.98
C ALA A 34 -27.22 -6.49 -4.05
N SER A 35 -28.28 -7.20 -4.48
CA SER A 35 -28.22 -8.18 -5.58
C SER A 35 -28.75 -7.63 -6.92
N SER A 36 -29.30 -6.41 -6.92
CA SER A 36 -29.85 -5.74 -8.11
C SER A 36 -28.90 -4.74 -8.76
N VAL A 37 -27.72 -4.56 -8.18
CA VAL A 37 -26.64 -3.73 -8.72
C VAL A 37 -25.47 -4.62 -9.07
N ASP A 38 -24.82 -4.34 -10.20
CA ASP A 38 -23.61 -5.05 -10.62
C ASP A 38 -22.55 -5.00 -9.50
N ALA A 39 -21.68 -6.01 -9.42
CA ALA A 39 -20.69 -6.13 -8.35
C ALA A 39 -19.80 -4.87 -8.23
N ALA A 40 -19.58 -4.18 -9.35
CA ALA A 40 -18.83 -2.92 -9.41
C ALA A 40 -19.54 -1.70 -8.79
N ALA A 41 -20.84 -1.77 -8.48
CA ALA A 41 -21.65 -0.63 -8.03
C ALA A 41 -22.05 -0.68 -6.55
N ARG A 42 -21.70 -1.74 -5.81
CA ARG A 42 -21.89 -1.81 -4.35
C ARG A 42 -20.64 -1.36 -3.60
N PRO A 43 -20.77 -0.77 -2.40
CA PRO A 43 -19.63 -0.49 -1.55
C PRO A 43 -18.79 -1.75 -1.35
N ILE A 44 -17.47 -1.61 -1.47
CA ILE A 44 -16.51 -2.71 -1.30
C ILE A 44 -16.62 -3.25 0.13
N ALA A 45 -16.91 -4.54 0.26
CA ALA A 45 -16.93 -5.21 1.56
C ALA A 45 -15.51 -5.62 1.99
N SER A 46 -15.33 -5.84 3.30
CA SER A 46 -14.06 -6.34 3.84
C SER A 46 -13.68 -7.68 3.19
N GLY A 47 -12.45 -7.77 2.65
CA GLY A 47 -11.92 -8.98 2.01
C GLY A 47 -12.40 -9.24 0.57
N GLU A 48 -13.18 -8.33 -0.02
CA GLU A 48 -13.68 -8.48 -1.39
C GLU A 48 -12.62 -8.22 -2.46
N VAL A 49 -11.64 -7.38 -2.16
CA VAL A 49 -10.52 -7.13 -3.08
C VAL A 49 -9.32 -7.94 -2.64
N GLY A 50 -8.97 -8.95 -3.42
CA GLY A 50 -7.80 -9.78 -3.20
C GLY A 50 -6.52 -9.10 -3.66
N ALA A 51 -5.38 -9.72 -3.33
CA ALA A 51 -4.06 -9.21 -3.68
C ALA A 51 -3.76 -9.27 -5.19
N THR A 52 -4.52 -10.05 -5.97
CA THR A 52 -4.37 -10.17 -7.44
C THR A 52 -5.10 -9.04 -8.16
N GLU A 53 -6.17 -8.53 -7.55
CA GLU A 53 -7.03 -7.48 -8.05
C GLU A 53 -6.49 -6.08 -7.73
N LEU A 54 -5.55 -5.98 -6.78
CA LEU A 54 -4.73 -4.80 -6.53
C LEU A 54 -3.45 -4.86 -7.36
N ALA A 55 -3.10 -3.77 -8.03
CA ALA A 55 -1.73 -3.60 -8.49
C ALA A 55 -0.77 -3.69 -7.30
N ALA A 56 0.43 -4.22 -7.52
CA ALA A 56 1.46 -4.28 -6.47
C ALA A 56 1.66 -2.88 -5.87
N GLY A 57 1.42 -2.74 -4.54
CA GLY A 57 1.53 -1.48 -3.83
C GLY A 57 0.27 -0.61 -3.75
N ALA A 58 -0.89 -1.07 -4.25
CA ALA A 58 -2.10 -0.24 -4.32
C ALA A 58 -2.79 0.04 -2.97
N VAL A 59 -2.77 -0.90 -2.01
CA VAL A 59 -3.35 -0.67 -0.66
C VAL A 59 -2.49 -1.35 0.39
N GLY A 60 -1.88 -0.55 1.26
CA GLY A 60 -1.08 -1.00 2.39
C GLY A 60 0.20 -0.19 2.52
N ASN A 61 0.70 -0.12 3.75
CA ASN A 61 1.94 0.52 4.20
C ASN A 61 3.21 -0.17 3.63
N THR A 62 3.10 -0.70 2.41
CA THR A 62 4.14 -1.26 1.55
C THR A 62 5.29 -0.27 1.33
N GLU A 63 5.10 1.02 1.65
CA GLU A 63 6.17 2.02 1.72
C GLU A 63 7.28 1.71 2.74
N LEU A 64 7.14 0.68 3.59
CA LEU A 64 8.30 0.08 4.23
C LEU A 64 8.28 -1.44 4.06
N ALA A 65 8.66 -1.91 2.86
CA ALA A 65 9.19 -3.26 2.70
C ALA A 65 10.19 -3.57 3.84
N SER A 66 10.31 -4.81 4.30
CA SER A 66 11.27 -5.17 5.37
C SER A 66 12.71 -4.79 5.02
N THR A 67 12.99 -4.67 3.72
CA THR A 67 14.24 -4.17 3.17
C THR A 67 14.27 -2.66 3.04
N ALA A 68 13.17 -1.92 3.10
CA ALA A 68 13.14 -0.48 2.82
C ALA A 68 14.09 0.33 3.72
N ALA A 69 14.27 -0.05 4.99
CA ALA A 69 15.28 0.59 5.85
C ALA A 69 16.71 0.27 5.37
N LYS A 70 16.95 -0.97 4.92
CA LYS A 70 18.22 -1.42 4.34
C LYS A 70 18.47 -0.82 2.95
N ASP A 71 17.48 -0.83 2.05
CA ASP A 71 17.53 -0.26 0.72
C ASP A 71 17.71 1.26 0.79
N ASN A 72 17.09 1.94 1.75
CA ASN A 72 17.34 3.36 2.00
C ASN A 72 18.79 3.59 2.49
N LEU A 73 19.30 2.71 3.36
CA LEU A 73 20.69 2.76 3.82
C LEU A 73 21.71 2.42 2.72
N ASP A 74 21.37 1.51 1.81
CA ASP A 74 22.18 1.09 0.66
C ASP A 74 22.09 2.14 -0.48
N ALA A 75 20.98 2.87 -0.59
CA ALA A 75 20.78 3.98 -1.52
C ALA A 75 21.41 5.30 -1.02
N LEU A 76 21.70 5.40 0.27
CA LEU A 76 22.59 6.43 0.80
C LEU A 76 24.00 6.11 0.29
N ALA A 77 24.35 6.70 -0.86
CA ALA A 77 25.69 6.62 -1.42
C ALA A 77 26.71 6.87 -0.30
N ASP A 78 27.65 5.94 -0.16
CA ASP A 78 28.79 5.99 0.76
C ASP A 78 29.80 7.10 0.37
N THR A 79 29.26 8.27 0.09
CA THR A 79 29.98 9.51 -0.27
C THR A 79 29.52 10.65 0.61
N SER A 80 28.36 10.55 1.28
CA SER A 80 27.79 11.66 2.06
C SER A 80 28.02 11.58 3.57
N ARG A 81 28.58 10.50 4.12
CA ARG A 81 28.80 10.42 5.58
C ARG A 81 30.19 10.80 6.05
N GLY A 82 31.24 10.78 5.23
CA GLY A 82 32.54 11.35 5.59
C GLY A 82 33.20 10.90 6.90
N TYR A 83 32.61 9.95 7.65
CA TYR A 83 33.04 9.57 8.98
C TYR A 83 33.85 8.26 8.98
N ILE A 84 33.77 7.46 7.91
CA ILE A 84 34.57 6.25 7.73
C ILE A 84 34.88 6.09 6.24
N LYS A 85 36.09 6.47 5.81
CA LYS A 85 36.71 5.91 4.61
C LYS A 85 37.71 4.86 5.10
N THR A 86 37.28 3.61 5.21
CA THR A 86 38.17 2.48 5.58
C THR A 86 38.38 1.47 4.47
N ASP A 87 37.62 1.54 3.37
CA ASP A 87 37.70 0.53 2.32
C ASP A 87 38.44 1.07 1.08
N ALA A 88 39.76 1.10 1.15
CA ALA A 88 40.56 1.07 -0.06
C ALA A 88 40.31 -0.29 -0.76
N THR A 89 39.79 -0.28 -1.99
CA THR A 89 39.47 -1.53 -2.71
C THR A 89 40.71 -2.40 -2.98
N THR A 90 41.90 -1.79 -3.00
CA THR A 90 43.23 -2.40 -2.93
C THR A 90 44.24 -1.33 -2.53
N GLY A 91 45.19 -1.63 -1.63
CA GLY A 91 46.28 -0.72 -1.25
C GLY A 91 46.09 0.04 0.06
N GLU A 92 47.17 0.65 0.57
CA GLU A 92 47.13 1.58 1.71
C GLU A 92 47.03 3.03 1.20
N PHE A 93 46.37 3.93 1.94
CA PHE A 93 46.41 5.36 1.63
C PHE A 93 47.75 5.95 2.08
N PRO A 94 48.58 6.47 1.17
CA PRO A 94 49.88 7.00 1.54
C PRO A 94 49.71 8.26 2.39
N VAL A 95 50.57 8.40 3.40
CA VAL A 95 50.60 9.61 4.24
C VAL A 95 51.26 10.74 3.46
N ILE A 96 50.55 11.86 3.30
CA ILE A 96 51.06 13.05 2.59
C ILE A 96 51.80 13.95 3.57
N SER A 97 51.27 14.14 4.77
CA SER A 97 51.80 15.09 5.74
C SER A 97 51.71 14.54 7.16
N LEU A 98 52.74 14.84 7.95
CA LEU A 98 52.70 14.72 9.40
C LEU A 98 53.13 16.06 9.98
N GLN A 99 52.30 16.63 10.84
CA GLN A 99 52.58 17.91 11.47
C GLN A 99 52.06 17.96 12.89
N ARG A 100 52.59 18.89 13.68
CA ARG A 100 51.97 19.24 14.96
C ARG A 100 50.96 20.35 14.74
N GLU A 101 49.76 20.11 15.23
CA GLU A 101 48.73 21.12 15.27
C GLU A 101 48.99 22.13 16.39
N ALA A 102 48.30 23.26 16.34
CA ALA A 102 48.46 24.34 17.33
C ALA A 102 48.09 23.92 18.76
N ASP A 103 47.29 22.83 18.92
CA ASP A 103 46.95 22.23 20.20
C ASP A 103 47.97 21.18 20.68
N GLY A 104 49.07 20.99 19.95
CA GLY A 104 50.15 20.07 20.25
C GLY A 104 49.91 18.62 19.81
N LYS A 105 48.76 18.31 19.21
CA LYS A 105 48.46 16.97 18.69
C LYS A 105 49.17 16.71 17.37
N LEU A 106 49.31 15.44 17.03
CA LEU A 106 49.80 15.00 15.72
C LEU A 106 48.62 15.06 14.73
N GLY A 107 48.71 15.92 13.74
CA GLY A 107 47.88 15.90 12.54
C GLY A 107 48.52 15.00 11.49
N ILE A 108 47.72 14.13 10.88
CA ILE A 108 48.15 13.23 9.80
C ILE A 108 47.17 13.39 8.64
N ASP A 109 47.69 13.81 7.50
CA ASP A 109 46.92 13.89 6.26
C ASP A 109 47.26 12.70 5.35
N TYR A 110 46.23 12.02 4.84
CA TYR A 110 46.36 10.89 3.92
C TYR A 110 45.95 11.31 2.51
N ASP A 111 46.60 10.72 1.49
CA ASP A 111 46.13 10.79 0.12
C ASP A 111 44.83 10.01 -0.02
N ASN A 112 43.91 10.51 -0.84
CA ASN A 112 42.64 9.83 -1.09
C ASN A 112 42.72 8.81 -2.25
N VAL A 113 43.92 8.63 -2.83
CA VAL A 113 44.25 7.60 -3.83
C VAL A 113 45.04 6.47 -3.17
N ALA A 114 44.49 5.25 -3.21
CA ALA A 114 45.18 4.06 -2.69
C ALA A 114 46.24 3.55 -3.69
N ILE A 115 47.30 2.92 -3.19
CA ILE A 115 48.40 2.32 -3.99
C ILE A 115 48.57 0.83 -3.77
#